data_AF-A0A067GB53-F1
#
_entry.id   AF-A0A067GB53-F1
#
_cell.length_a   1.000
_cell.length_b   1.000
_cell.length_c   1.000
_cell.angle_alpha   90.00
_cell.angle_beta   90.00
_cell.angle_gamma   90.00
#
_symmetry.space_group_name_H-M   'P 1'
#
loop_
_entity.id
_entity.type
_entity.pdbx_description
1 polymer ?
#
loop_
_entity_poly.entity_id
_entity_poly.type
_entity_poly.pdbx_seq_one_letter_code
_entity_poly.pdbx_strand_id
1 'polypeptide(L)' 'MENTLKPGDVIQCRECGYRILYKKRTRRIVQYEAR' A
#
# COMPACT_ATOMS: atom_id res chain seq x y z
N MET A 1 11.01 -2.89 4.52
CA MET A 1 11.00 -3.45 3.15
C MET A 1 9.67 -3.13 2.45
N GLU A 2 9.55 -3.24 1.12
CA GLU A 2 8.23 -3.14 0.46
C GLU A 2 7.59 -4.52 0.40
N ASN A 3 6.41 -4.67 1.01
CA ASN A 3 5.71 -5.94 1.08
C ASN A 3 4.90 -6.12 -0.23
N THR A 4 5.52 -6.70 -1.24
CA THR A 4 4.88 -6.96 -2.54
C THR A 4 3.95 -8.17 -2.43
N LEU A 5 2.64 -7.91 -2.49
CA LEU A 5 1.60 -8.93 -2.49
C LEU A 5 1.02 -9.11 -3.89
N LYS A 6 0.79 -10.35 -4.30
CA LYS A 6 0.04 -10.69 -5.51
C LYS A 6 -1.46 -10.83 -5.17
N PRO A 7 -2.37 -10.69 -6.16
CA PRO A 7 -3.77 -11.01 -5.94
C PRO A 7 -3.91 -12.48 -5.50
N GLY A 8 -4.62 -12.70 -4.38
CA GLY A 8 -4.79 -14.03 -3.77
C GLY A 8 -3.81 -14.36 -2.65
N ASP A 9 -2.74 -13.57 -2.47
CA ASP A 9 -1.81 -13.76 -1.35
C ASP A 9 -2.43 -13.34 -0.01
N VAL A 10 -1.99 -13.99 1.07
CA VAL A 10 -2.38 -13.62 2.43
C VAL A 10 -1.80 -12.26 2.80
N ILE A 11 -2.65 -11.38 3.34
CA ILE A 11 -2.24 -10.06 3.83
C ILE A 11 -1.48 -10.23 5.14
N GLN A 12 -0.15 -10.33 5.06
CA GLN A 12 0.73 -10.46 6.23
C GLN A 12 2.07 -9.75 6.01
N CYS A 13 2.51 -8.96 6.99
CA CYS A 13 3.84 -8.38 7.00
C CYS A 13 4.92 -9.44 7.30
N ARG A 14 5.96 -9.51 6.47
CA ARG A 14 7.04 -10.51 6.60
C ARG A 14 8.00 -10.23 7.77
N GLU A 15 8.03 -9.00 8.28
CA GLU A 15 8.96 -8.59 9.33
C GLU A 15 8.33 -8.66 10.74
N CYS A 16 7.03 -8.37 10.87
CA CYS A 16 6.33 -8.32 12.16
C CYS A 16 5.13 -9.27 12.30
N GLY A 17 4.69 -9.93 11.23
CA GLY A 17 3.59 -10.90 11.27
C GLY A 17 2.17 -10.31 11.35
N TYR A 18 2.02 -8.99 11.54
CA TYR A 18 0.72 -8.32 11.54
C TYR A 18 0.04 -8.36 10.15
N ARG A 19 -1.30 -8.34 10.14
CA ARG A 19 -2.14 -8.44 8.93
C ARG A 19 -2.70 -7.10 8.44
N ILE A 20 -1.99 -6.01 8.73
CA ILE A 20 -2.41 -4.64 8.40
C ILE A 20 -1.35 -4.06 7.49
N LEU A 21 -1.74 -3.66 6.28
CA LEU A 21 -0.87 -3.01 5.30
C LEU A 21 -1.62 -1.81 4.69
N TYR A 22 -0.90 -0.73 4.43
CA TYR A 22 -1.42 0.44 3.72
C TYR A 22 -0.93 0.46 2.27
N LYS A 23 -1.75 1.00 1.37
CA LYS A 23 -1.33 1.26 -0.01
C LYS A 23 -0.46 2.52 -0.07
N LYS A 24 0.65 2.44 -0.78
CA LYS A 24 1.54 3.59 -0.99
C LYS A 24 0.85 4.66 -1.84
N ARG A 25 1.08 5.93 -1.49
CA ARG A 25 0.65 7.08 -2.31
C ARG A 25 1.27 6.99 -3.70
N THR A 26 0.50 7.37 -4.72
CA THR A 26 1.01 7.50 -6.09
C THR A 26 2.00 8.65 -6.20
N ARG A 27 3.05 8.50 -7.01
CA ARG A 27 3.97 9.60 -7.34
C ARG A 27 3.40 10.61 -8.34
N ARG A 28 2.23 10.33 -8.91
CA ARG A 28 1.54 11.22 -9.85
C ARG A 28 1.05 12.47 -9.11
N ILE A 29 1.36 13.64 -9.65
CA ILE A 29 0.83 14.91 -9.17
C ILE A 29 -0.66 14.95 -9.53
N VAL A 30 -1.51 15.16 -8.52
CA VAL A 30 -2.95 15.34 -8.73
C VAL A 30 -3.26 16.80 -8.42
N GLN A 31 -3.80 17.50 -9.42
CA GLN A 31 -4.23 18.88 -9.30
C GLN A 31 -5.72 18.90 -8.97
N TYR A 32 -6.09 19.73 -7.99
CA TYR A 32 -7.48 19.90 -7.55
C TYR A 32 -7.84 21.38 -7.68
N GLU A 33 -9.07 21.67 -8.11
CA GLU A 33 -9.61 23.04 -8.13
C GLU A 33 -10.14 23.40 -6.74
N ALA A 34 -9.87 24.62 -6.28
CA ALA A 34 -10.47 25.16 -5.07
C ALA A 34 -11.88 25.69 -5.40
N ARG A 35 -12.89 24.83 -5.21
CA ARG A 35 -14.30 25.22 -5.27
C ARG A 35 -14.80 25.58 -3.88
#